data_AF-A0A9W8JXC8-F1
#
_entry.id   AF-A0A9W8JXC8-F1
#
_cell.length_a   1.000
_cell.length_b   1.000
_cell.length_c   1.000
_cell.angle_alpha   90.00
_cell.angle_beta   90.00
_cell.angle_gamma   90.00
#
_symmetry.space_group_name_H-M   'P 1'
#
loop_
_entity.id
_entity.type
_entity.pdbx_description
1 polymer ?
#
loop_
_entity_poly.entity_id
_entity_poly.type
_entity_poly.pdbx_seq_one_letter_code
_entity_poly.pdbx_strand_id
1 'polypeptide(L)'
;MSRPTNSPPVGPKFSIKVPPGWLVIATAISRKKYMQGVEVGFDIIQPESRIFGSKVGSANDLMRVTLDQSSSLPFKDQEDDYQLDITFYFSSGSIDDAEVLVDNNARSSKIHVVKTEKQPGSFVGPDSVTFIVFVEDTPTQEAGTGQFDDGVAMFHLVKNS
;
A
#
# COMPACT_ATOMS: atom_id res chain seq x y z
N MET A 1 -11.69 2.09 -22.25
CA MET A 1 -11.22 2.55 -20.92
C MET A 1 -9.93 1.85 -20.59
N SER A 2 -8.96 2.58 -20.05
CA SER A 2 -7.65 2.07 -19.63
C SER A 2 -7.76 1.25 -18.33
N ARG A 3 -6.77 0.37 -18.13
CA ARG A 3 -6.55 -0.31 -16.85
C ARG A 3 -5.69 0.56 -15.93
N PRO A 4 -5.81 0.39 -14.61
CA PRO A 4 -4.86 0.97 -13.66
C PRO A 4 -3.40 0.62 -14.00
N THR A 5 -2.52 1.59 -13.75
CA THR A 5 -1.09 1.48 -13.98
C THR A 5 -0.32 2.02 -12.79
N ASN A 6 0.88 1.53 -12.55
CA ASN A 6 1.75 2.06 -11.51
C ASN A 6 2.99 2.75 -12.08
N SER A 7 3.53 3.72 -11.35
CA SER A 7 4.88 4.22 -11.60
C SER A 7 5.92 3.17 -11.22
N PRO A 8 7.12 3.18 -11.83
CA PRO A 8 8.26 2.45 -11.29
C PRO A 8 8.52 2.85 -9.83
N PRO A 9 8.86 1.90 -8.94
CA PRO A 9 9.22 2.23 -7.57
C PRO A 9 10.46 3.12 -7.46
N VAL A 10 10.43 4.09 -6.55
CA VAL A 10 11.58 4.95 -6.19
C VAL A 10 11.79 4.86 -4.68
N GLY A 11 12.76 4.04 -4.27
CA GLY A 11 12.94 3.71 -2.85
C GLY A 11 11.67 3.04 -2.30
N PRO A 12 11.05 3.56 -1.24
CA PRO A 12 9.81 3.03 -0.66
C PRO A 12 8.55 3.70 -1.22
N LYS A 13 8.60 4.25 -2.44
CA LYS A 13 7.49 5.01 -3.02
C LYS A 13 7.08 4.48 -4.37
N PHE A 14 5.78 4.52 -4.63
CA PHE A 14 5.22 4.35 -5.96
C PHE A 14 3.82 4.98 -6.00
N SER A 15 3.32 5.22 -7.21
CA SER A 15 1.98 5.76 -7.41
C SER A 15 1.16 4.80 -8.26
N ILE A 16 -0.15 4.74 -8.02
CA ILE A 16 -1.12 4.04 -8.86
C ILE A 16 -2.01 5.10 -9.51
N LYS A 17 -2.02 5.13 -10.85
CA LYS A 17 -2.99 5.91 -11.61
C LYS A 17 -4.26 5.07 -11.79
N VAL A 18 -5.39 5.59 -11.33
CA VAL A 18 -6.69 4.92 -11.34
C VAL A 18 -7.62 5.62 -12.33
N PRO A 19 -8.00 4.96 -13.44
CA PRO A 19 -8.97 5.50 -14.38
C PRO A 19 -10.40 5.55 -13.82
N PRO A 20 -11.32 6.29 -14.45
CA PRO A 20 -12.73 6.30 -14.10
C PRO A 20 -13.36 4.91 -14.06
N GLY A 21 -14.35 4.75 -13.18
CA GLY A 21 -15.12 3.51 -13.06
C GLY A 21 -14.39 2.36 -12.36
N TRP A 22 -13.29 2.62 -11.65
CA TRP A 22 -12.58 1.60 -10.86
C TRP A 22 -12.77 1.82 -9.35
N LEU A 23 -13.22 0.77 -8.67
CA LEU A 23 -13.24 0.66 -7.21
C LEU A 23 -11.86 0.20 -6.74
N VAL A 24 -11.38 0.69 -5.60
CA VAL A 24 -10.09 0.28 -5.02
C VAL A 24 -10.27 -0.12 -3.57
N ILE A 25 -9.56 -1.17 -3.13
CA ILE A 25 -9.44 -1.55 -1.73
C ILE A 25 -7.96 -1.74 -1.44
N ALA A 26 -7.43 -0.95 -0.50
CA ALA A 26 -6.07 -1.11 0.02
C ALA A 26 -6.08 -1.87 1.35
N THR A 27 -5.12 -2.77 1.54
CA THR A 27 -4.84 -3.47 2.81
C THR A 27 -3.34 -3.63 3.01
N ALA A 28 -2.89 -3.77 4.26
CA ALA A 28 -1.47 -3.96 4.56
C ALA A 28 -1.26 -4.89 5.77
N ILE A 29 -0.15 -5.62 5.76
CA ILE A 29 0.28 -6.55 6.81
C ILE A 29 1.72 -6.22 7.17
N SER A 30 1.97 -6.01 8.46
CA SER A 30 3.31 -5.98 9.03
C SER A 30 3.79 -7.39 9.27
N ARG A 31 5.03 -7.72 8.89
CA ARG A 31 5.64 -9.01 9.20
C ARG A 31 6.66 -8.93 10.33
N LYS A 32 6.91 -7.75 10.87
CA LYS A 32 7.94 -7.50 11.90
C LYS A 32 7.32 -6.95 13.17
N LYS A 33 8.05 -7.05 14.27
CA LYS A 33 7.56 -6.64 15.61
C LYS A 33 7.73 -5.15 15.88
N TYR A 34 8.44 -4.42 15.04
CA TYR A 34 8.64 -3.00 15.17
C TYR A 34 7.53 -2.24 14.42
N MET A 35 7.45 -0.91 14.62
CA MET A 35 6.39 -0.11 14.01
C MET A 35 6.61 0.02 12.49
N GLN A 36 5.57 -0.26 11.72
CA GLN A 36 5.52 -0.06 10.27
C GLN A 36 4.28 0.73 9.89
N GLY A 37 4.42 1.52 8.82
CA GLY A 37 3.38 2.39 8.31
C GLY A 37 3.25 2.33 6.78
N VAL A 38 2.03 2.40 6.27
CA VAL A 38 1.74 2.58 4.84
C VAL A 38 0.86 3.79 4.67
N GLU A 39 1.44 4.89 4.19
CA GLU A 39 0.68 6.09 3.85
C GLU A 39 0.15 5.98 2.42
N VAL A 40 -1.14 6.27 2.26
CA VAL A 40 -1.83 6.37 0.99
C VAL A 40 -2.35 7.79 0.85
N GLY A 41 -1.67 8.60 0.05
CA GLY A 41 -2.11 9.93 -0.40
C GLY A 41 -3.03 9.82 -1.61
N PHE A 42 -4.01 10.71 -1.72
CA PHE A 42 -4.97 10.77 -2.82
C PHE A 42 -5.54 12.18 -3.00
N ASP A 43 -5.95 12.51 -4.22
CA ASP A 43 -6.34 13.87 -4.64
C ASP A 43 -7.71 13.92 -5.34
N ILE A 44 -8.69 13.18 -4.84
CA ILE A 44 -10.01 13.06 -5.48
C ILE A 44 -10.81 14.39 -5.48
N ILE A 45 -10.83 15.10 -4.35
CA ILE A 45 -11.47 16.43 -4.21
C ILE A 45 -10.42 17.45 -3.78
N GLN A 46 -9.65 17.07 -2.76
CA GLN A 46 -8.55 17.82 -2.20
C GLN A 46 -7.47 16.81 -1.80
N PRO A 47 -6.19 17.23 -1.70
CA PRO A 47 -5.13 16.35 -1.23
C PRO A 47 -5.42 15.88 0.19
N GLU A 48 -5.51 14.57 0.36
CA GLU A 48 -5.65 13.89 1.65
C GLU A 48 -4.71 12.70 1.71
N SER A 49 -4.40 12.24 2.92
CA SER A 49 -3.75 10.96 3.13
C SER A 49 -4.41 10.18 4.27
N ARG A 50 -4.24 8.86 4.23
CA ARG A 50 -4.56 7.95 5.33
C ARG A 50 -3.37 7.03 5.51
N ILE A 51 -3.05 6.70 6.76
CA ILE A 51 -1.95 5.79 7.09
C ILE A 51 -2.48 4.53 7.74
N PHE A 52 -2.00 3.38 7.26
CA PHE A 52 -2.10 2.12 7.96
C PHE A 52 -0.94 2.03 8.96
N GLY A 53 -1.23 1.70 10.22
CA GLY A 53 -0.25 1.43 11.26
C GLY A 53 -0.31 -0.02 11.74
N SER A 54 0.85 -0.60 12.02
CA SER A 54 0.96 -1.90 12.69
C SER A 54 0.90 -1.79 14.21
N LYS A 55 0.56 -2.87 14.91
CA LYS A 55 0.75 -2.95 16.35
C LYS A 55 2.18 -3.31 16.74
N VAL A 56 2.84 -2.45 17.52
CA VAL A 56 4.18 -2.71 18.08
C VAL A 56 4.18 -3.99 18.93
N GLY A 57 5.25 -4.78 18.77
CA GLY A 57 5.47 -6.06 19.43
C GLY A 57 4.79 -7.26 18.75
N SER A 58 3.91 -7.03 17.77
CA SER A 58 3.19 -8.06 17.03
C SER A 58 3.78 -8.24 15.63
N ALA A 59 4.07 -9.47 15.23
CA ALA A 59 4.50 -9.80 13.87
C ALA A 59 3.36 -10.48 13.12
N ASN A 60 3.32 -10.32 11.79
CA ASN A 60 2.21 -10.77 10.94
C ASN A 60 0.88 -10.10 11.31
N ASP A 61 0.98 -8.84 11.74
CA ASP A 61 -0.15 -8.03 12.18
C ASP A 61 -0.85 -7.40 10.98
N LEU A 62 -2.18 -7.49 10.94
CA LEU A 62 -2.98 -6.77 9.96
C LEU A 62 -2.99 -5.29 10.36
N MET A 63 -2.34 -4.46 9.55
CA MET A 63 -2.26 -3.04 9.80
C MET A 63 -3.66 -2.42 9.70
N ARG A 64 -3.90 -1.39 10.51
CA ARG A 64 -5.18 -0.68 10.56
C ARG A 64 -4.99 0.77 10.21
N VAL A 65 -5.97 1.35 9.52
CA VAL A 65 -6.03 2.80 9.32
C VAL A 65 -6.08 3.46 10.69
N THR A 66 -5.16 4.36 10.97
CA THR A 66 -4.98 4.94 12.32
C THR A 66 -6.20 5.75 12.78
N LEU A 67 -6.81 6.49 11.85
CA LEU A 67 -7.97 7.34 12.12
C LEU A 67 -9.22 6.57 12.58
N ASP A 68 -9.56 5.46 11.93
CA ASP A 68 -10.82 4.74 12.14
C ASP A 68 -10.66 3.26 12.55
N GLN A 69 -9.41 2.81 12.68
CA GLN A 69 -9.03 1.45 13.05
C GLN A 69 -9.54 0.35 12.10
N SER A 70 -9.98 0.73 10.90
CA SER A 70 -10.40 -0.20 9.86
C SER A 70 -9.22 -0.98 9.29
N SER A 71 -9.45 -2.21 8.84
CA SER A 71 -8.41 -3.05 8.24
C SER A 71 -8.25 -2.86 6.73
N SER A 72 -9.01 -1.95 6.14
CA SER A 72 -8.98 -1.68 4.71
C SER A 72 -9.40 -0.26 4.41
N LEU A 73 -8.81 0.33 3.38
CA LEU A 73 -9.15 1.67 2.90
C LEU A 73 -9.84 1.55 1.53
N PRO A 74 -11.18 1.67 1.48
CA PRO A 74 -11.92 1.61 0.23
C PRO A 74 -11.96 2.97 -0.48
N PHE A 75 -11.84 2.97 -1.80
CA PHE A 75 -12.08 4.12 -2.66
C PHE A 75 -13.21 3.79 -3.63
N LYS A 76 -14.18 4.70 -3.72
CA LYS A 76 -15.26 4.62 -4.69
C LYS A 76 -14.75 4.98 -6.10
N ASP A 77 -15.44 4.50 -7.13
CA ASP A 77 -15.21 4.94 -8.50
C ASP A 77 -15.44 6.44 -8.66
N GLN A 78 -14.62 7.05 -9.52
CA GLN A 78 -14.63 8.47 -9.84
C GLN A 78 -15.00 8.69 -11.32
N GLU A 79 -15.44 9.90 -11.65
CA GLU A 79 -15.72 10.32 -13.03
C GLU A 79 -14.43 10.66 -13.80
N ASP A 80 -13.38 11.09 -13.08
CA ASP A 80 -12.07 11.46 -13.62
C ASP A 80 -10.96 10.50 -13.16
N ASP A 81 -9.83 10.52 -13.87
CA ASP A 81 -8.61 9.84 -13.44
C ASP A 81 -8.14 10.45 -12.09
N TYR A 82 -7.75 9.61 -11.13
CA TYR A 82 -7.11 10.07 -9.89
C TYR A 82 -5.84 9.27 -9.59
N GLN A 83 -5.01 9.77 -8.68
CA GLN A 83 -3.76 9.13 -8.28
C GLN A 83 -3.81 8.70 -6.82
N LEU A 84 -3.28 7.50 -6.57
CA LEU A 84 -2.91 7.07 -5.23
C LEU A 84 -1.39 7.16 -5.13
N ASP A 85 -0.88 7.92 -4.16
CA ASP A 85 0.54 8.03 -3.84
C ASP A 85 0.86 7.23 -2.59
N ILE A 86 1.72 6.23 -2.72
CA ILE A 86 1.97 5.28 -1.64
C ILE A 86 3.41 5.44 -1.15
N THR A 87 3.57 5.59 0.16
CA THR A 87 4.88 5.59 0.83
C THR A 87 4.90 4.62 2.00
N PHE A 88 5.98 3.84 2.10
CA PHE A 88 6.21 2.89 3.19
C PHE A 88 7.21 3.42 4.21
N TYR A 89 6.91 3.19 5.48
CA TYR A 89 7.67 3.69 6.62
C TYR A 89 7.89 2.59 7.66
N PHE A 90 8.95 2.73 8.46
CA PHE A 90 9.21 1.87 9.61
C PHE A 90 10.08 2.57 10.67
N SER A 91 10.05 2.03 11.88
CA SER A 91 11.01 2.39 12.93
C SER A 91 11.18 1.26 13.91
N SER A 92 12.44 0.96 14.25
CA SER A 92 12.82 0.06 15.34
C SER A 92 12.81 0.73 16.73
N GLY A 93 12.64 2.05 16.79
CA GLY A 93 12.52 2.80 18.03
C GLY A 93 11.14 2.68 18.67
N SER A 94 10.99 3.19 19.90
CA SER A 94 9.69 3.27 20.57
C SER A 94 8.85 4.35 19.90
N ILE A 95 7.97 3.92 18.99
CA ILE A 95 6.99 4.80 18.34
C ILE A 95 5.62 4.19 18.60
N ASP A 96 4.76 4.99 19.23
CA ASP A 96 3.43 4.55 19.64
C ASP A 96 2.39 4.71 18.52
N ASP A 97 2.68 5.54 17.52
CA ASP A 97 1.73 5.90 16.46
C ASP A 97 2.39 5.98 15.07
N ALA A 98 1.68 5.55 14.03
CA ALA A 98 2.25 5.44 12.68
C ALA A 98 2.47 6.81 12.03
N GLU A 99 1.68 7.82 12.38
CA GLU A 99 1.80 9.21 11.94
C GLU A 99 3.18 9.79 12.28
N VAL A 100 3.73 9.41 13.44
CA VAL A 100 5.07 9.82 13.87
C VAL A 100 6.15 9.30 12.92
N LEU A 101 5.91 8.20 12.21
CA LEU A 101 6.83 7.72 11.17
C LEU A 101 6.88 8.68 9.98
N VAL A 102 5.74 9.25 9.59
CA VAL A 102 5.63 10.22 8.50
C VAL A 102 6.34 11.51 8.90
N ASP A 103 6.04 12.03 10.09
CA ASP A 103 6.63 13.26 10.63
C ASP A 103 8.16 13.16 10.75
N ASN A 104 8.67 12.01 11.18
CA ASN A 104 10.11 11.74 11.25
C ASN A 104 10.73 11.35 9.91
N ASN A 105 9.93 11.23 8.85
CA ASN A 105 10.35 10.76 7.54
C ASN A 105 11.11 9.41 7.62
N ALA A 106 10.65 8.52 8.50
CA ALA A 106 11.25 7.23 8.83
C ALA A 106 10.92 6.18 7.76
N ARG A 107 11.45 6.41 6.57
CA ARG A 107 11.14 5.68 5.34
C ARG A 107 11.75 4.28 5.30
N SER A 108 11.00 3.32 4.77
CA SER A 108 11.54 2.01 4.37
C SER A 108 12.60 2.18 3.28
N SER A 109 13.43 1.16 3.08
CA SER A 109 14.55 1.21 2.14
C SER A 109 14.08 1.08 0.69
N LYS A 110 13.34 0.01 0.36
CA LYS A 110 12.94 -0.30 -1.01
C LYS A 110 11.67 -1.16 -1.05
N ILE A 111 11.00 -1.17 -2.19
CA ILE A 111 9.84 -2.03 -2.44
C ILE A 111 9.97 -2.80 -3.75
N HIS A 112 9.23 -3.90 -3.82
CA HIS A 112 8.99 -4.65 -5.05
C HIS A 112 7.49 -4.71 -5.33
N VAL A 113 7.08 -4.26 -6.51
CA VAL A 113 5.67 -4.21 -6.90
C VAL A 113 5.40 -5.28 -7.95
N VAL A 114 4.48 -6.18 -7.64
CA VAL A 114 3.96 -7.20 -8.56
C VAL A 114 2.57 -6.76 -9.00
N LYS A 115 2.39 -6.54 -10.29
CA LYS A 115 1.08 -6.30 -10.91
C LYS A 115 0.51 -7.62 -11.44
N THR A 116 -0.72 -7.92 -11.06
CA THR A 116 -1.51 -8.97 -11.69
C THR A 116 -2.79 -8.36 -12.26
N GLU A 117 -3.23 -8.87 -13.40
CA GLU A 117 -4.45 -8.38 -14.04
C GLU A 117 -5.16 -9.51 -14.78
N LYS A 118 -6.48 -9.41 -14.87
CA LYS A 118 -7.30 -10.37 -15.61
C LYS A 118 -6.81 -10.47 -17.06
N GLN A 119 -6.55 -11.69 -17.53
CA GLN A 119 -6.04 -11.91 -18.88
C GLN A 119 -7.18 -12.10 -19.88
N PRO A 120 -6.97 -11.79 -21.18
CA PRO A 120 -7.89 -12.17 -22.24
C PRO A 120 -8.22 -13.67 -22.18
N GLY A 121 -9.50 -14.03 -22.29
CA GLY A 121 -9.95 -15.42 -22.19
C GLY A 121 -10.13 -15.96 -20.76
N SER A 122 -9.95 -15.13 -19.73
CA SER A 122 -10.33 -15.47 -18.35
C SER A 122 -11.85 -15.61 -18.18
N PHE A 123 -12.28 -16.19 -17.06
CA PHE A 123 -13.70 -16.36 -16.70
C PHE A 123 -14.53 -15.07 -16.81
N VAL A 124 -15.82 -15.21 -17.11
CA VAL A 124 -16.78 -14.09 -17.21
C VAL A 124 -16.91 -13.40 -15.85
N GLY A 125 -16.81 -12.07 -15.83
CA GLY A 125 -16.86 -11.26 -14.62
C GLY A 125 -16.23 -9.88 -14.82
N PRO A 126 -16.21 -9.02 -13.79
CA PRO A 126 -15.60 -7.70 -13.89
C PRO A 126 -14.10 -7.79 -14.23
N ASP A 127 -13.57 -6.71 -14.82
CA ASP A 127 -12.12 -6.57 -15.00
C ASP A 127 -11.47 -6.26 -13.65
N SER A 128 -10.25 -6.75 -13.44
CA SER A 128 -9.53 -6.55 -12.18
C SER A 128 -8.03 -6.39 -12.38
N VAL A 129 -7.45 -5.54 -11.53
CA VAL A 129 -6.01 -5.31 -11.43
C VAL A 129 -5.65 -5.35 -9.95
N THR A 130 -4.60 -6.10 -9.59
CA THR A 130 -4.09 -6.15 -8.22
C THR A 130 -2.62 -5.78 -8.23
N PHE A 131 -2.24 -4.87 -7.35
CA PHE A 131 -0.84 -4.60 -7.03
C PHE A 131 -0.53 -5.22 -5.68
N ILE A 132 0.44 -6.12 -5.65
CA ILE A 132 1.01 -6.69 -4.42
C ILE A 132 2.38 -6.04 -4.24
N VAL A 133 2.56 -5.40 -3.10
CA VAL A 133 3.78 -4.65 -2.77
C VAL A 133 4.48 -5.36 -1.64
N PHE A 134 5.71 -5.80 -1.89
CA PHE A 134 6.59 -6.37 -0.88
C PHE A 134 7.58 -5.30 -0.43
N VAL A 135 7.77 -5.17 0.89
CA VAL A 135 8.52 -4.07 1.50
C VAL A 135 9.80 -4.61 2.12
N GLU A 136 10.90 -3.87 1.91
CA GLU A 136 12.15 -4.01 2.63
C GLU A 136 12.48 -2.71 3.36
N ASP A 137 12.65 -2.79 4.67
CA ASP A 137 12.87 -1.65 5.55
C ASP A 137 14.34 -1.27 5.64
N THR A 138 15.25 -2.24 5.63
CA THR A 138 16.69 -1.98 5.76
C THR A 138 17.42 -2.09 4.41
N PRO A 139 18.52 -1.33 4.20
CA PRO A 139 19.31 -1.46 2.98
C PRO A 139 20.13 -2.76 2.94
N THR A 140 20.43 -3.33 4.10
CA THR A 140 21.21 -4.55 4.28
C THR A 140 20.30 -5.70 4.69
N GLN A 141 20.20 -6.71 3.84
CA GLN A 141 19.45 -7.92 4.16
C GLN A 141 20.02 -8.58 5.43
N GLU A 142 19.15 -8.85 6.41
CA GLU A 142 19.55 -9.59 7.60
C GLU A 142 19.97 -11.02 7.23
N ALA A 143 21.01 -11.54 7.89
CA ALA A 143 21.51 -12.88 7.60
C ALA A 143 20.42 -13.93 7.88
N GLY A 144 20.03 -14.68 6.85
CA GLY A 144 19.04 -15.75 6.97
C GLY A 144 17.58 -15.34 6.70
N THR A 145 17.31 -14.09 6.33
CA THR A 145 15.98 -13.65 5.85
C THR A 145 15.91 -13.62 4.32
N GLY A 146 14.69 -13.62 3.76
CA GLY A 146 14.47 -13.33 2.34
C GLY A 146 14.57 -11.83 2.06
N GLN A 147 14.56 -11.43 0.79
CA GLN A 147 14.34 -10.01 0.44
C GLN A 147 12.84 -9.70 0.40
N PHE A 148 12.51 -8.44 0.71
CA PHE A 148 11.16 -7.89 0.77
C PHE A 148 10.27 -8.62 1.77
N ASP A 149 10.81 -8.73 2.98
CA ASP A 149 10.35 -9.64 4.00
C ASP A 149 9.77 -8.91 5.23
N ASP A 150 9.69 -7.59 5.16
CA ASP A 150 9.29 -6.76 6.29
C ASP A 150 7.80 -6.46 6.30
N GLY A 151 7.19 -6.26 5.14
CA GLY A 151 5.77 -5.90 5.03
C GLY A 151 5.18 -6.27 3.69
N VAL A 152 3.85 -6.37 3.64
CA VAL A 152 3.10 -6.62 2.40
C VAL A 152 1.90 -5.70 2.35
N ALA A 153 1.71 -4.99 1.24
CA ALA A 153 0.48 -4.25 0.97
C ALA A 153 -0.19 -4.77 -0.31
N MET A 154 -1.50 -4.71 -0.35
CA MET A 154 -2.30 -5.09 -1.51
C MET A 154 -3.23 -3.93 -1.87
N PHE A 155 -3.24 -3.57 -3.16
CA PHE A 155 -4.21 -2.67 -3.75
C PHE A 155 -5.00 -3.46 -4.77
N HIS A 156 -6.25 -3.77 -4.45
CA HIS A 156 -7.13 -4.53 -5.33
C HIS A 156 -8.10 -3.58 -6.02
N LEU A 157 -8.10 -3.58 -7.34
CA LEU A 157 -8.93 -2.72 -8.18
C LEU A 157 -9.89 -3.57 -9.00
N VAL A 158 -11.17 -3.21 -8.94
CA VAL A 158 -12.24 -3.89 -9.69
C VAL A 158 -13.00 -2.86 -10.48
N LYS A 159 -13.21 -3.15 -11.76
CA LYS A 159 -13.98 -2.28 -12.63
C LYS A 159 -15.47 -2.37 -12.29
N ASN A 160 -16.09 -1.23 -11.99
CA ASN A 160 -17.52 -1.10 -11.85
C ASN A 160 -18.21 -1.31 -13.21
N SER A 161 -19.36 -1.98 -13.22
CA SER A 161 -20.00 -2.49 -14.44
C SER A 161 -20.66 -1.40 -15.27
#